data_AF-A0A925UEK4-F1
#
_entry.id   AF-A0A925UEK4-F1
#
_cell.length_a   1.000
_cell.length_b   1.000
_cell.length_c   1.000
_cell.angle_alpha   90.00
_cell.angle_beta   90.00
_cell.angle_gamma   90.00
#
_symmetry.space_group_name_H-M   'P 1'
#
loop_
_entity.id
_entity.type
_entity.pdbx_description
1 polymer ?
#
loop_
_entity_poly.entity_id
_entity_poly.type
_entity_poly.pdbx_seq_one_letter_code
_entity_poly.pdbx_strand_id
1 'polypeptide(L)'
;MTTFAFIFPGQGSQAVGMLDAWGDNAAVRQTVLEASDTLDVDIAQLIHAGPKDQLDLTTNTQPVMLTVGIACYRAWLAETQTLP
;
A
#
# COMPACT_ATOMS: atom_id res chain seq x y z
N MET A 1 -5.74 6.79 -27.69
CA MET A 1 -5.31 6.44 -26.32
C MET A 1 -4.65 7.67 -25.74
N THR A 2 -5.09 8.10 -24.55
CA THR A 2 -4.45 9.23 -23.85
C THR A 2 -3.23 8.68 -23.13
N THR A 3 -2.07 9.32 -23.31
CA THR A 3 -0.88 9.00 -22.52
C THR A 3 -1.15 9.27 -21.05
N PHE A 4 -0.81 8.33 -20.19
CA PHE A 4 -0.94 8.48 -18.74
C PHE A 4 0.30 7.93 -18.04
N ALA A 5 0.46 8.24 -16.75
CA ALA A 5 1.58 7.80 -15.95
C ALA A 5 1.13 7.57 -14.50
N PHE A 6 1.79 6.66 -13.80
CA PHE A 6 1.67 6.50 -12.36
C PHE A 6 2.80 7.24 -11.66
N ILE A 7 2.44 7.97 -10.61
CA ILE A 7 3.39 8.60 -9.71
C ILE A 7 3.08 8.07 -8.31
N PHE A 8 4.09 7.45 -7.69
CA PHE A 8 3.97 6.89 -6.36
C PHE A 8 4.59 7.85 -5.33
N PRO A 9 3.82 8.31 -4.33
CA PRO A 9 4.34 9.19 -3.29
C PRO A 9 5.34 8.46 -2.39
N GLY A 10 6.35 9.19 -1.91
CA GLY A 10 7.37 8.67 -0.99
C GLY A 10 7.05 8.90 0.49
N GLN A 11 8.08 8.79 1.33
CA GLN A 11 8.03 9.08 2.76
C GLN A 11 7.47 10.49 3.03
N GLY A 12 6.66 10.60 4.08
CA GLY A 12 5.90 11.81 4.46
C GLY A 12 4.42 11.73 4.12
N SER A 13 4.01 10.79 3.25
CA SER A 13 2.61 10.60 2.86
C SER A 13 1.88 9.51 3.66
N GLN A 14 2.58 8.79 4.55
CA GLN A 14 2.01 7.72 5.37
C GLN A 14 0.98 8.25 6.36
N ALA A 15 -0.14 7.54 6.50
CA ALA A 15 -1.21 7.88 7.42
C ALA A 15 -1.82 6.62 8.04
N VAL A 16 -2.33 6.75 9.26
CA VAL A 16 -3.18 5.72 9.88
C VAL A 16 -4.54 5.72 9.17
N GLY A 17 -5.09 4.55 8.92
CA GLY A 17 -6.29 4.31 8.11
C GLY A 17 -6.03 4.23 6.60
N MET A 18 -4.77 4.14 6.17
CA MET A 18 -4.44 3.90 4.76
C MET A 18 -5.00 2.55 4.31
N LEU A 19 -5.58 2.53 3.10
CA LEU A 19 -6.23 1.36 2.50
C LEU A 19 -7.51 0.85 3.19
N ASP A 20 -8.03 1.50 4.23
CA ASP A 20 -9.26 1.08 4.91
C ASP A 20 -10.46 0.96 3.96
N ALA A 21 -10.61 1.91 3.04
CA ALA A 21 -11.67 1.91 2.03
C ALA A 21 -11.50 0.81 0.96
N TRP A 22 -10.39 0.06 0.99
CA TRP A 22 -10.02 -0.95 0.00
C TRP A 22 -10.03 -2.37 0.57
N GLY A 23 -10.55 -2.57 1.80
CA GLY A 23 -10.54 -3.85 2.50
C GLY A 23 -11.19 -5.01 1.73
N ASP A 24 -12.14 -4.74 0.84
CA ASP A 24 -12.80 -5.75 0.01
C ASP A 24 -12.08 -6.04 -1.32
N ASN A 25 -11.07 -5.25 -1.69
CA ASN A 25 -10.33 -5.46 -2.92
C ASN A 25 -9.31 -6.60 -2.75
N ALA A 26 -9.48 -7.70 -3.49
CA ALA A 26 -8.64 -8.89 -3.39
C ALA A 26 -7.17 -8.62 -3.70
N ALA A 27 -6.87 -7.78 -4.70
CA ALA A 27 -5.49 -7.44 -5.06
C ALA A 27 -4.79 -6.62 -3.97
N VAL A 28 -5.52 -5.71 -3.32
CA VAL A 28 -5.02 -4.95 -2.17
C VAL A 28 -4.72 -5.89 -1.01
N ARG A 29 -5.69 -6.72 -0.60
CA ARG A 29 -5.52 -7.70 0.49
C ARG A 29 -4.32 -8.59 0.26
N GLN A 30 -4.20 -9.17 -0.94
CA GLN A 30 -3.11 -10.10 -1.26
C GLN A 30 -1.74 -9.41 -1.22
N THR A 31 -1.67 -8.15 -1.66
CA THR A 31 -0.42 -7.38 -1.62
C THR A 31 0.01 -7.05 -0.19
N VAL A 32 -0.93 -6.66 0.65
CA VAL A 32 -0.64 -6.37 2.07
C VAL A 32 -0.22 -7.64 2.81
N LEU A 33 -0.87 -8.78 2.53
CA LEU A 33 -0.48 -10.08 3.09
C LEU A 33 0.93 -10.49 2.65
N GLU A 34 1.21 -10.44 1.34
CA GLU A 34 2.55 -10.75 0.79
C GLU A 34 3.64 -9.90 1.44
N ALA A 35 3.40 -8.59 1.61
CA ALA A 35 4.33 -7.69 2.27
C ALA A 35 4.51 -8.03 3.75
N SER A 36 3.42 -8.34 4.46
CA SER A 36 3.48 -8.68 5.88
C SER A 36 4.28 -9.95 6.12
N ASP A 37 4.02 -10.99 5.33
CA ASP A 37 4.72 -12.28 5.39
C ASP A 37 6.20 -12.13 5.03
N THR A 38 6.52 -11.30 4.04
CA THR A 38 7.91 -11.10 3.57
C THR A 38 8.74 -10.32 4.58
N LEU A 39 8.13 -9.35 5.27
CA LEU A 39 8.83 -8.46 6.19
C LEU A 39 8.81 -8.95 7.65
N ASP A 40 8.03 -9.99 7.94
CA ASP A 40 7.75 -10.45 9.31
C ASP A 40 7.20 -9.32 10.21
N VAL A 41 6.33 -8.48 9.61
CA VAL A 41 5.69 -7.33 10.25
C VAL A 41 4.23 -7.30 9.84
N ASP A 42 3.32 -7.12 10.78
CA ASP A 42 1.89 -6.93 10.47
C ASP A 42 1.64 -5.55 9.86
N ILE A 43 1.87 -5.43 8.55
CA ILE A 43 1.68 -4.19 7.81
C ILE A 43 0.20 -3.79 7.81
N ALA A 44 -0.71 -4.77 7.75
CA ALA A 44 -2.15 -4.51 7.79
C ALA A 44 -2.54 -3.80 9.08
N GLN A 45 -2.13 -4.34 10.23
CA GLN A 45 -2.41 -3.73 11.53
C GLN A 45 -1.74 -2.37 11.69
N LEU A 46 -0.48 -2.25 11.23
CA LEU A 46 0.29 -1.01 11.34
C LEU A 46 -0.38 0.16 10.60
N ILE A 47 -0.87 -0.07 9.38
CA ILE A 47 -1.51 0.99 8.59
C ILE A 47 -2.96 1.23 8.99
N HIS A 48 -3.68 0.22 9.48
CA HIS A 48 -5.07 0.33 9.88
C HIS A 48 -5.23 1.07 11.22
N ALA A 49 -4.49 0.63 12.24
CA ALA A 49 -4.68 1.11 13.61
C ALA A 49 -3.38 1.19 14.42
N GLY A 50 -2.22 1.13 13.75
CA GLY A 50 -0.92 1.23 14.40
C GLY A 50 -0.65 2.61 15.01
N PRO A 51 0.22 2.69 16.02
CA PRO A 51 0.66 3.98 16.56
C PRO A 51 1.34 4.83 15.47
N LYS A 52 0.96 6.11 15.37
CA LYS A 52 1.49 7.01 14.34
C LYS A 52 3.01 7.16 14.41
N ASP A 53 3.56 7.20 15.62
CA ASP A 53 5.00 7.25 15.88
C ASP A 53 5.74 6.00 15.39
N GLN A 54 5.13 4.81 15.50
CA GLN A 54 5.70 3.60 14.90
C GLN A 54 5.61 3.63 13.37
N LEU A 55 4.49 4.09 12.82
CA LEU A 55 4.32 4.24 11.37
C LEU A 55 5.34 5.22 10.77
N ASP A 56 5.72 6.26 11.53
CA ASP A 56 6.69 7.29 11.13
C ASP A 56 8.15 6.86 11.24
N LEU A 57 8.44 5.71 11.83
CA LEU A 57 9.79 5.15 11.79
C LEU A 57 10.14 4.85 10.33
N THR A 58 11.24 5.39 9.84
CA THR A 58 11.72 5.16 8.46
C THR A 58 11.79 3.68 8.08
N THR A 59 12.09 2.79 9.05
CA THR A 59 12.11 1.32 8.86
C THR A 59 10.75 0.74 8.51
N ASN A 60 9.67 1.40 8.94
CA ASN A 60 8.28 1.02 8.69
C ASN A 60 7.68 1.83 7.53
N THR A 61 7.94 3.14 7.49
CA THR A 61 7.37 4.03 6.48
C THR A 61 7.76 3.61 5.07
N GLN A 62 9.02 3.25 4.82
CA GLN A 62 9.47 2.85 3.48
C GLN A 62 8.74 1.60 2.95
N PRO A 63 8.72 0.46 3.67
CA PRO A 63 7.97 -0.70 3.21
C PRO A 63 6.46 -0.43 3.13
N VAL A 64 5.88 0.34 4.06
CA VAL A 64 4.46 0.72 3.99
C VAL A 64 4.15 1.47 2.71
N MET A 65 4.92 2.51 2.37
CA MET A 65 4.67 3.31 1.17
C MET A 65 4.81 2.48 -0.11
N LEU A 66 5.78 1.58 -0.16
CA LEU A 66 5.93 0.63 -1.27
C LEU A 66 4.71 -0.29 -1.37
N THR A 67 4.31 -0.93 -0.27
CA THR A 67 3.16 -1.85 -0.22
C THR A 67 1.88 -1.15 -0.67
N VAL A 68 1.60 0.06 -0.16
CA VAL A 68 0.41 0.83 -0.53
C VAL A 68 0.44 1.21 -2.01
N GLY A 69 1.58 1.68 -2.53
CA GLY A 69 1.72 2.00 -3.95
C GLY A 69 1.47 0.80 -4.86
N ILE A 70 2.08 -0.35 -4.55
CA ILE A 70 1.91 -1.58 -5.31
C ILE A 70 0.48 -2.13 -5.18
N ALA A 71 -0.16 -2.01 -4.02
CA ALA A 71 -1.55 -2.43 -3.81
C ALA A 71 -2.49 -1.65 -4.73
N CYS A 72 -2.35 -0.32 -4.79
CA CYS A 72 -3.13 0.53 -5.70
C CYS A 72 -2.88 0.18 -7.17
N TYR A 73 -1.61 -0.08 -7.55
CA TYR A 73 -1.26 -0.45 -8.92
C TYR A 73 -1.83 -1.81 -9.32
N ARG A 74 -1.74 -2.83 -8.45
CA ARG A 74 -2.30 -4.16 -8.70
C ARG A 74 -3.83 -4.12 -8.76
N ALA A 75 -4.48 -3.30 -7.93
CA ALA A 75 -5.92 -3.06 -8.03
C ALA A 75 -6.29 -2.45 -9.38
N TRP A 76 -5.55 -1.44 -9.85
CA TRP A 76 -5.75 -0.87 -11.19
C TRP A 76 -5.63 -1.91 -12.30
N LEU A 77 -4.59 -2.74 -12.27
CA LEU A 77 -4.39 -3.77 -13.29
C LEU A 77 -5.49 -4.82 -13.29
N ALA A 78 -6.00 -5.20 -12.11
CA ALA A 78 -7.08 -6.16 -11.98
C ALA A 78 -8.39 -5.66 -12.63
N GLU A 79 -8.67 -4.36 -12.54
CA GLU A 79 -9.90 -3.76 -13.07
C GLU A 79 -9.78 -3.37 -14.55
N THR A 80 -8.60 -2.93 -15.00
CA THR A 80 -8.45 -2.27 -16.30
C THR A 80 -7.63 -3.07 -17.32
N GLN A 81 -6.77 -3.98 -16.86
CA GLN A 81 -5.77 -4.65 -17.68
C GLN A 81 -4.91 -3.71 -18.54
N THR A 82 -4.83 -2.42 -18.17
CA THR A 82 -4.17 -1.38 -18.97
C THR A 82 -2.85 -0.99 -18.32
N LEU A 83 -1.78 -1.04 -19.12
CA LEU A 83 -0.44 -0.62 -18.72
C LEU A 83 -0.21 0.86 -19.07
N PRO A 84 0.49 1.62 -18.20
CA PRO A 84 0.92 2.99 -18.48
C PRO A 84 1.90 3.07 -19.67
#